data_AF-A0A4P0XXS8-F1
#
_entry.id   AF-A0A4P0XXS8-F1
#
_cell.length_a   1.000
_cell.length_b   1.000
_cell.length_c   1.000
_cell.angle_alpha   90.00
_cell.angle_beta   90.00
_cell.angle_gamma   90.00
#
_symmetry.space_group_name_H-M   'P 1'
#
loop_
_entity.id
_entity.type
_entity.pdbx_description
1 polymer ?
#
loop_
_entity_poly.entity_id
_entity_poly.type
_entity_poly.pdbx_seq_one_letter_code
_entity_poly.pdbx_strand_id
1 'polypeptide(L)' 'MAWSSAPVAGWQTTLEQRGFVGCARHFIECVQNQTVPETAGEQALLAQRIVEKLWRDAISE' A
#
# COMPACT_ATOMS: atom_id res chain seq x y z
N MET A 1 -2.30 13.91 -4.76
CA MET A 1 -3.25 12.80 -4.55
C MET A 1 -4.45 13.39 -3.80
N ALA A 2 -5.55 13.65 -4.50
CA ALA A 2 -6.74 14.26 -3.87
C ALA A 2 -7.61 13.13 -3.31
N TRP A 3 -7.92 13.20 -2.01
CA TRP A 3 -8.91 12.32 -1.40
C TRP A 3 -10.27 12.74 -1.96
N SER A 4 -10.91 11.87 -2.75
CA SER A 4 -12.26 12.13 -3.23
C SER A 4 -13.23 12.04 -2.04
N SER A 5 -13.94 13.13 -1.75
CA SER A 5 -15.01 13.17 -0.75
C SER A 5 -16.33 12.58 -1.27
N ALA A 6 -16.35 12.06 -2.50
CA ALA A 6 -17.55 11.47 -3.08
C ALA A 6 -17.95 10.19 -2.32
N PRO A 7 -19.26 9.99 -2.07
CA PRO A 7 -19.73 8.77 -1.45
C PRO A 7 -19.37 7.56 -2.29
N VAL A 8 -18.98 6.49 -1.62
CA VAL A 8 -18.62 5.24 -2.26
C VAL A 8 -19.86 4.64 -2.94
N ALA A 9 -19.67 4.06 -4.12
CA ALA A 9 -20.75 3.41 -4.84
C ALA A 9 -21.36 2.26 -4.02
N GLY A 10 -22.69 2.22 -3.92
CA GLY A 10 -23.39 1.26 -3.06
C GLY A 10 -23.23 -0.21 -3.46
N TRP A 11 -22.77 -0.49 -4.69
CA TRP A 11 -22.48 -1.83 -5.19
C TRP A 11 -21.03 -2.26 -4.97
N GLN A 12 -20.15 -1.36 -4.52
CA GLN A 12 -18.75 -1.69 -4.31
C GLN A 12 -18.57 -2.40 -2.98
N THR A 13 -17.89 -3.53 -2.97
CA THR A 13 -17.64 -4.29 -1.74
C THR A 13 -16.63 -3.57 -0.84
N THR A 14 -16.70 -3.79 0.47
CA THR A 14 -15.72 -3.22 1.41
C THR A 14 -14.27 -3.60 1.06
N LEU A 15 -14.05 -4.80 0.52
CA LEU A 15 -12.71 -5.25 0.11
C LEU A 15 -12.16 -4.45 -1.07
N GLU A 16 -12.99 -4.14 -2.06
CA GLU A 16 -12.61 -3.29 -3.19
C GLU A 16 -12.33 -1.86 -2.74
N GLN A 17 -13.18 -1.31 -1.85
CA GLN A 17 -13.02 0.04 -1.31
C GLN A 17 -11.72 0.22 -0.53
N ARG A 18 -11.29 -0.82 0.20
CA ARG A 18 -10.06 -0.82 0.99
C ARG A 18 -8.83 -1.21 0.17
N GLY A 19 -8.98 -1.47 -1.13
CA GLY A 19 -7.88 -1.77 -2.04
C GLY A 19 -7.40 -3.22 -2.02
N PHE A 20 -8.03 -4.13 -1.28
CA PHE A 20 -7.61 -5.54 -1.22
C PHE A 20 -7.68 -6.23 -2.57
N VAL A 21 -8.79 -6.04 -3.30
CA VAL A 21 -8.99 -6.65 -4.62
C VAL A 21 -7.97 -6.13 -5.63
N GLY A 22 -7.72 -4.82 -5.63
CA GLY A 22 -6.71 -4.20 -6.49
C GLY A 22 -5.30 -4.72 -6.18
N CYS A 23 -4.94 -4.77 -4.89
CA CYS A 23 -3.64 -5.26 -4.44
C CYS A 23 -3.39 -6.72 -4.85
N ALA A 24 -4.38 -7.60 -4.63
CA ALA A 24 -4.26 -9.02 -5.01
C ALA A 24 -4.15 -9.19 -6.53
N ARG A 25 -4.95 -8.45 -7.31
CA ARG A 25 -4.89 -8.49 -8.77
C ARG A 25 -3.55 -8.00 -9.30
N HIS A 26 -3.08 -6.86 -8.81
CA HIS A 26 -1.77 -6.30 -9.15
C HIS A 26 -0.63 -7.28 -8.90
N PHE A 27 -0.65 -7.96 -7.74
CA PHE A 27 0.33 -9.00 -7.42
C PHE A 27 0.33 -10.14 -8.46
N ILE A 28 -0.85 -10.68 -8.79
CA ILE A 28 -0.98 -11.76 -9.78
C ILE A 28 -0.49 -11.31 -11.16
N GLU A 29 -0.88 -10.10 -11.59
CA GLU A 29 -0.45 -9.53 -12.86
C GLU A 29 1.07 -9.35 -12.93
N CYS A 30 1.71 -8.91 -11.85
CA CYS A 30 3.17 -8.79 -11.79
C CYS A 30 3.87 -10.15 -11.92
N VAL A 31 3.34 -11.18 -11.26
CA VAL A 31 3.87 -12.55 -11.37
C VAL A 31 3.74 -13.07 -12.81
N GLN A 32 2.58 -12.89 -13.43
CA GLN A 32 2.32 -13.36 -14.80
C GLN A 32 3.19 -12.64 -15.83
N ASN A 33 3.38 -11.34 -15.68
CA ASN A 33 4.12 -10.51 -16.63
C ASN A 33 5.61 -10.37 -16.30
N GLN A 34 6.07 -11.03 -15.23
CA GLN A 34 7.46 -10.93 -14.75
C GLN A 34 7.90 -9.48 -14.50
N THR A 35 7.01 -8.65 -13.97
CA THR A 35 7.29 -7.26 -13.63
C THR A 35 7.51 -7.08 -12.13
N VAL A 36 8.23 -6.04 -11.75
CA VAL A 36 8.43 -5.67 -10.34
C VAL A 36 7.15 -5.00 -9.83
N PRO A 37 6.56 -5.47 -8.71
CA PRO A 37 5.40 -4.81 -8.11
C PRO A 37 5.71 -3.37 -7.65
N GLU A 38 4.69 -2.52 -7.61
CA GLU A 38 4.82 -1.12 -7.12
C GLU A 38 5.44 -1.05 -5.72
N THR A 39 5.04 -1.98 -4.84
CA THR A 39 5.52 -2.06 -3.46
C THR A 39 6.47 -3.24 -3.27
N ALA A 40 7.65 -3.17 -3.90
CA ALA A 40 8.73 -4.15 -3.76
C ALA A 40 10.09 -3.47 -3.50
N GLY A 41 11.08 -4.25 -3.06
CA GLY A 41 12.44 -3.75 -2.80
C GLY A 41 12.45 -2.56 -1.83
N GLU A 42 13.04 -1.45 -2.26
CA GLU A 42 13.15 -0.23 -1.44
C GLU A 42 11.80 0.37 -1.06
N GLN A 43 10.79 0.32 -1.95
CA GLN A 43 9.44 0.81 -1.63
C GLN A 43 8.79 0.02 -0.50
N ALA A 44 9.07 -1.29 -0.40
CA ALA A 44 8.54 -2.13 0.68
C ALA A 44 9.13 -1.78 2.06
N LEU A 45 10.32 -1.19 2.11
CA LEU A 45 11.02 -0.84 3.36
C LEU A 45 10.97 0.64 3.71
N LEU A 46 10.55 1.50 2.78
CA LEU A 46 10.64 2.95 2.91
C LEU A 46 9.95 3.47 4.18
N ALA A 47 8.67 3.12 4.38
CA ALA A 47 7.92 3.54 5.55
C ALA A 47 8.47 2.93 6.85
N GLN A 48 8.84 1.64 6.82
CA GLN A 48 9.41 0.94 7.98
C GLN A 48 10.68 1.63 8.48
N ARG A 49 11.61 1.98 7.58
CA ARG A 49 12.87 2.64 7.96
C ARG A 49 12.64 4.01 8.62
N ILE A 50 11.63 4.75 8.16
CA ILE A 50 11.25 6.03 8.76
C ILE A 50 10.70 5.80 10.18
N VAL A 51 9.77 4.87 10.35
CA VAL A 51 9.18 4.54 11.65
C VAL A 51 10.27 4.08 12.63
N GLU A 52 11.18 3.22 12.20
CA GLU A 52 12.30 2.75 13.03
C GLU A 52 13.24 3.89 13.45
N LYS A 53 13.51 4.85 12.55
CA LYS A 53 14.32 6.02 12.89
C LYS A 53 13.63 6.84 13.98
N LEU A 54 12.36 7.20 13.79
CA LEU A 54 11.60 7.97 14.77
C LEU A 54 11.53 7.28 16.13
N TRP A 55 11.36 5.95 16.12
CA TRP A 55 11.33 5.14 17.34
C TRP A 55 12.66 5.18 18.10
N ARG A 56 13.80 5.05 17.39
CA ARG A 56 15.13 5.15 18.00
C ARG A 56 15.37 6.53 18.59
N ASP A 57 15.01 7.58 17.86
CA ASP A 57 15.17 8.97 18.31
C ASP A 57 14.37 9.19 19.62
N ALA A 58 13.12 8.73 19.67
CA ALA A 58 12.22 8.90 20.82
C ALA A 58 12.61 8.12 22.10
N ILE A 59 13.39 7.04 21.97
CA ILE A 59 13.84 6.21 23.11
C ILE A 59 15.26 6.55 23.56
N SER A 60 16.01 7.28 22.73
CA SER A 60 17.34 7.79 23.07
C SER A 60 17.32 9.11 23.86
N GLU A 61 16.14 9.73 24.01
CA GLU A 61 15.85 10.81 24.98
C GLU A 61 15.50 10.24 26.36
#